data_AF-A0A142WX52-F1
#
_entry.id   AF-A0A142WX52-F1
#
_cell.length_a   1.000
_cell.length_b   1.000
_cell.length_c   1.000
_cell.angle_alpha   90.00
_cell.angle_beta   90.00
_cell.angle_gamma   90.00
#
_symmetry.space_group_name_H-M   'P 1'
#
loop_
_entity.id
_entity.type
_entity.pdbx_description
1 polymer ?
#
loop_
_entity_poly.entity_id
_entity_poly.type
_entity_poly.pdbx_seq_one_letter_code
_entity_poly.pdbx_strand_id
1 'polypeptide(L)'
;MCDFTPQWHAGSRALLGTGQTVWYRDNKVLAVRPRSVAYAVYDAPGRSWNAWKTLPLPDEPQYQNAGAGSGQRCDLENGEILLGVYHAVPGGKPYSTTVFRCRFDGRELRAVEHGPPLTVNIKRGLYEPSLARCGGRFYLTLRNDDRGYVAVSEDGLRYGEPRPWRYDDGAEIGNYNTQQHWLTLGEELYLVYTRRGAENDHVFRHRAPLFLAQVDRTRLCLIRETERVLIPQRGAGLGNFGVCQISPTESWVIASEWMQPKGSEKHGSDNSVWIAKVARR
;
A
#
# COMPACT_ATOMS: atom_id res chain seq x y z
N MET A 1 4.10 -16.54 -2.87
CA MET A 1 3.48 -15.30 -2.36
C MET A 1 4.34 -14.12 -2.79
N CYS A 2 3.74 -12.99 -3.16
CA CYS A 2 4.45 -11.76 -3.53
C CYS A 2 3.81 -10.54 -2.85
N ASP A 3 4.46 -9.38 -3.00
CA ASP A 3 3.99 -8.09 -2.49
C ASP A 3 3.66 -8.17 -0.98
N PHE A 4 4.57 -8.78 -0.24
CA PHE A 4 4.43 -9.17 1.16
C PHE A 4 4.73 -8.00 2.11
N THR A 5 3.79 -7.65 2.98
CA THR A 5 3.96 -6.60 3.99
C THR A 5 3.81 -7.20 5.40
N PRO A 6 4.88 -7.26 6.22
CA PRO A 6 4.81 -7.70 7.61
C PRO A 6 4.38 -6.56 8.54
N GLN A 7 3.57 -6.89 9.56
CA GLN A 7 3.23 -5.97 10.64
C GLN A 7 2.95 -6.73 11.94
N TRP A 8 3.48 -6.20 13.05
CA TRP A 8 3.25 -6.77 14.38
C TRP A 8 1.81 -6.58 14.80
N HIS A 9 1.14 -7.68 15.16
CA HIS A 9 -0.21 -7.64 15.71
C HIS A 9 -0.14 -7.68 17.24
N ALA A 10 -0.46 -6.56 17.88
CA ALA A 10 -0.31 -6.41 19.33
C ALA A 10 -1.19 -7.38 20.13
N GLY A 11 -2.45 -7.57 19.71
CA GLY A 11 -3.43 -8.39 20.44
C GLY A 11 -3.02 -9.87 20.54
N SER A 12 -2.41 -10.42 19.49
CA SER A 12 -1.96 -11.83 19.46
C SER A 12 -0.47 -11.99 19.70
N ARG A 13 0.28 -10.88 19.81
CA ARG A 13 1.75 -10.87 19.93
C ARG A 13 2.44 -11.70 18.85
N ALA A 14 2.01 -11.55 17.61
CA ALA A 14 2.56 -12.26 16.47
C ALA A 14 2.88 -11.31 15.32
N LEU A 15 3.95 -11.60 14.58
CA LEU A 15 4.26 -10.90 13.35
C LEU A 15 3.50 -11.58 12.20
N LEU A 16 2.47 -10.89 11.71
CA LEU A 16 1.62 -11.35 10.60
C LEU A 16 2.03 -10.59 9.34
N GLY A 17 2.29 -11.31 8.25
CA GLY A 17 2.47 -10.70 6.95
C GLY A 17 1.34 -11.05 6.00
N THR A 18 0.92 -10.07 5.22
CA THR A 18 -0.16 -10.18 4.23
C THR A 18 0.37 -9.82 2.84
N GLY A 19 -0.27 -10.34 1.81
CA GLY A 19 0.12 -10.11 0.43
C GLY A 19 -0.81 -10.88 -0.51
N GLN A 20 -0.25 -11.43 -1.58
CA GLN A 20 -1.06 -12.16 -2.56
C GLN A 20 -0.34 -13.33 -3.22
N THR A 21 -1.14 -14.19 -3.84
CA THR A 21 -0.62 -15.24 -4.73
C THR A 21 -0.35 -14.66 -6.13
N VAL A 22 0.59 -15.27 -6.84
CA VAL A 22 0.89 -14.96 -8.24
C VAL A 22 1.21 -16.27 -8.93
N TRP A 23 0.74 -16.41 -10.17
CA TRP A 23 0.91 -17.61 -10.95
C TRP A 23 1.85 -17.34 -12.10
N TYR A 24 2.83 -18.21 -12.25
CA TYR A 24 3.80 -18.18 -13.33
C TYR A 24 3.61 -19.39 -14.24
N ARG A 25 3.81 -19.17 -15.54
CA ARG A 25 4.02 -20.21 -16.54
C ARG A 25 5.13 -19.74 -17.46
N ASP A 26 6.09 -20.61 -17.76
CA ASP A 26 7.24 -20.29 -18.61
C ASP A 26 7.98 -19.01 -18.16
N ASN A 27 8.20 -18.89 -16.84
CA ASN A 27 8.83 -17.73 -16.19
C ASN A 27 8.12 -16.37 -16.45
N LYS A 28 6.84 -16.39 -16.82
CA LYS A 28 6.02 -15.20 -17.02
C LYS A 28 4.77 -15.26 -16.14
N VAL A 29 4.37 -14.10 -15.62
CA VAL A 29 3.12 -13.97 -14.88
C VAL A 29 1.95 -14.28 -15.82
N LEU A 30 1.07 -15.20 -15.42
CA LEU A 30 -0.15 -15.52 -16.18
C LEU A 30 -1.06 -14.30 -16.26
N ALA A 31 -1.42 -13.86 -17.47
CA ALA A 31 -2.23 -12.65 -17.66
C ALA A 31 -3.62 -12.78 -17.02
N VAL A 32 -4.32 -13.90 -17.28
CA VAL A 32 -5.56 -14.29 -16.63
C VAL A 32 -5.24 -15.39 -15.64
N ARG A 33 -5.56 -15.16 -14.37
CA ARG A 33 -5.25 -16.09 -13.28
C ARG A 33 -6.19 -15.88 -12.11
N PRO A 34 -6.50 -16.93 -11.34
CA PRO A 34 -6.99 -16.74 -9.99
C PRO A 34 -5.90 -16.05 -9.15
N ARG A 35 -6.33 -15.23 -8.21
CA ARG A 35 -5.47 -14.55 -7.25
C ARG A 35 -6.18 -14.58 -5.91
N SER A 36 -5.42 -14.86 -4.86
CA SER A 36 -5.94 -14.92 -3.50
C SER A 36 -5.13 -14.00 -2.60
N VAL A 37 -5.80 -13.43 -1.61
CA VAL A 37 -5.13 -12.82 -0.47
C VAL A 37 -4.40 -13.94 0.27
N ALA A 38 -3.10 -13.75 0.45
CA ALA A 38 -2.23 -14.69 1.14
C ALA A 38 -1.72 -14.07 2.44
N TYR A 39 -1.44 -14.91 3.43
CA TYR A 39 -0.81 -14.48 4.68
C TYR A 39 0.12 -15.55 5.23
N ALA A 40 1.09 -15.14 6.04
CA ALA A 40 1.95 -16.03 6.81
C ALA A 40 2.21 -15.41 8.18
N VAL A 41 2.48 -16.26 9.18
CA VAL A 41 2.84 -15.84 10.53
C VAL A 41 4.28 -16.23 10.80
N TYR A 42 5.06 -15.31 11.35
CA TYR A 42 6.44 -15.57 11.73
C TYR A 42 6.51 -16.44 12.98
N ASP A 43 7.25 -17.53 12.90
CA ASP A 43 7.62 -18.38 14.03
C ASP A 43 8.93 -17.85 14.64
N ALA A 44 8.82 -17.14 15.76
CA ALA A 44 9.96 -16.53 16.42
C ALA A 44 10.96 -17.57 16.97
N PRO A 45 10.55 -18.65 17.67
CA PRO A 45 11.43 -19.75 18.06
C PRO A 45 12.21 -20.37 16.90
N GLY A 46 11.53 -20.70 15.79
CA GLY A 46 12.15 -21.28 14.60
C GLY A 46 12.83 -20.26 13.68
N ARG A 47 12.74 -18.96 14.00
CA ARG A 47 13.31 -17.84 13.22
C ARG A 47 12.95 -17.90 11.73
N SER A 48 11.71 -18.28 11.42
CA SER A 48 11.25 -18.49 10.05
C SER A 48 9.78 -18.10 9.86
N TRP A 49 9.36 -17.92 8.61
CA TRP A 49 7.93 -17.78 8.30
C TRP A 49 7.30 -19.15 8.17
N ASN A 50 6.13 -19.34 8.80
CA ASN A 50 5.32 -20.52 8.56
C ASN A 50 4.88 -20.59 7.09
N ALA A 51 4.47 -21.78 6.66
CA ALA A 51 3.81 -21.95 5.36
C ALA A 51 2.64 -20.96 5.24
N TRP A 52 2.60 -20.24 4.12
CA TRP A 52 1.56 -19.26 3.86
C TRP A 52 0.21 -19.98 3.68
N LYS A 53 -0.86 -19.30 4.10
CA LYS A 53 -2.25 -19.70 3.90
C LYS A 53 -2.94 -18.66 3.01
N THR A 54 -4.08 -19.02 2.44
CA THR A 54 -4.99 -18.05 1.83
C THR A 54 -6.02 -17.58 2.85
N LEU A 55 -6.43 -16.32 2.78
CA LEU A 55 -7.59 -15.81 3.49
C LEU A 55 -8.84 -16.22 2.71
N PRO A 56 -9.74 -17.05 3.26
CA PRO A 56 -11.02 -17.31 2.63
C PRO A 56 -11.84 -16.02 2.55
N LEU A 57 -12.32 -15.70 1.35
CA LEU A 57 -13.25 -14.60 1.08
C LEU A 57 -14.62 -15.19 0.72
N PRO A 58 -15.70 -14.39 0.67
CA PRO A 58 -17.00 -14.85 0.17
C PRO A 58 -16.89 -15.55 -1.19
N ASP A 59 -17.70 -16.58 -1.40
CA ASP A 59 -17.73 -17.35 -2.65
C ASP A 59 -18.48 -16.57 -3.74
N GLU A 60 -17.84 -15.50 -4.21
CA GLU A 60 -18.36 -14.63 -5.26
C GLU A 60 -17.33 -14.51 -6.39
N PRO A 61 -17.77 -14.45 -7.67
CA PRO A 61 -16.87 -14.47 -8.82
C PRO A 61 -15.76 -13.41 -8.79
N GLN A 62 -16.04 -12.22 -8.25
CA GLN A 62 -15.05 -11.14 -8.16
C GLN A 62 -13.90 -11.44 -7.19
N TYR A 63 -14.11 -12.29 -6.19
CA TYR A 63 -13.09 -12.64 -5.21
C TYR A 63 -12.17 -13.78 -5.66
N GLN A 64 -12.46 -14.42 -6.78
CA GLN A 64 -11.56 -15.41 -7.40
C GLN A 64 -10.25 -14.79 -7.91
N ASN A 65 -10.23 -13.46 -8.11
CA ASN A 65 -9.03 -12.70 -8.43
C ASN A 65 -8.92 -11.48 -7.50
N ALA A 66 -8.62 -11.76 -6.23
CA ALA A 66 -8.46 -10.80 -5.15
C ALA A 66 -7.03 -10.80 -4.58
N GLY A 67 -6.55 -9.66 -4.09
CA GLY A 67 -5.24 -9.56 -3.45
C GLY A 67 -5.12 -8.39 -2.48
N ALA A 68 -4.16 -8.51 -1.55
CA ALA A 68 -3.79 -7.47 -0.59
C ALA A 68 -2.28 -7.17 -0.71
N GLY A 69 -1.77 -7.10 -1.93
CA GLY A 69 -0.35 -6.88 -2.21
C GLY A 69 0.08 -5.45 -1.91
N SER A 70 1.25 -5.31 -1.28
CA SER A 70 1.93 -4.03 -1.01
C SER A 70 1.00 -2.97 -0.42
N GLY A 71 0.13 -3.41 0.49
CA GLY A 71 -0.77 -2.54 1.24
C GLY A 71 -0.35 -2.43 2.71
N GLN A 72 -0.84 -1.40 3.38
CA GLN A 72 -0.87 -1.31 4.84
C GLN A 72 -2.25 -1.73 5.35
N ARG A 73 -2.26 -2.49 6.44
CA ARG A 73 -3.49 -2.82 7.19
C ARG A 73 -3.61 -1.90 8.41
N CYS A 74 -4.78 -1.89 9.04
CA CYS A 74 -4.96 -1.21 10.32
C CYS A 74 -5.44 -2.22 11.37
N ASP A 75 -4.75 -2.30 12.50
CA ASP A 75 -5.16 -3.13 13.63
C ASP A 75 -6.01 -2.26 14.57
N LEU A 76 -7.22 -2.72 14.88
CA LEU A 76 -8.20 -2.07 15.76
C LEU A 76 -7.86 -2.33 17.24
N GLU A 77 -8.41 -1.51 18.13
CA GLU A 77 -8.15 -1.61 19.58
C GLU A 77 -8.57 -2.96 20.18
N ASN A 78 -9.59 -3.59 19.60
CA ASN A 78 -10.05 -4.93 19.98
C ASN A 78 -9.21 -6.07 19.40
N GLY A 79 -8.13 -5.78 18.64
CA GLY A 79 -7.29 -6.77 17.97
C GLY A 79 -7.89 -7.35 16.68
N GLU A 80 -8.97 -6.78 16.16
CA GLU A 80 -9.42 -7.07 14.80
C GLU A 80 -8.61 -6.25 13.79
N ILE A 81 -8.60 -6.69 12.54
CA ILE A 81 -7.76 -6.14 11.49
C ILE A 81 -8.65 -5.61 10.37
N LEU A 82 -8.44 -4.38 9.94
CA LEU A 82 -8.94 -3.86 8.68
C LEU A 82 -7.91 -4.14 7.58
N LEU A 83 -8.32 -4.86 6.54
CA LEU A 83 -7.47 -5.26 5.42
C LEU A 83 -8.09 -4.80 4.10
N GLY A 84 -7.36 -3.96 3.35
CA GLY A 84 -7.76 -3.57 2.00
C GLY A 84 -7.48 -4.68 0.99
N VAL A 85 -8.51 -5.07 0.24
CA VAL A 85 -8.45 -6.13 -0.77
C VAL A 85 -8.94 -5.59 -2.10
N TYR A 86 -8.11 -5.68 -3.12
CA TYR A 86 -8.49 -5.30 -4.48
C TYR A 86 -8.81 -6.53 -5.33
N HIS A 87 -9.90 -6.46 -6.07
CA HIS A 87 -10.53 -7.62 -6.70
C HIS A 87 -11.24 -7.26 -8.01
N ALA A 88 -11.40 -8.27 -8.85
CA ALA A 88 -12.16 -8.23 -10.09
C ALA A 88 -12.49 -9.67 -10.47
N VAL A 89 -13.54 -9.89 -11.26
CA VAL A 89 -13.72 -11.20 -11.90
C VAL A 89 -12.45 -11.58 -12.69
N PRO A 90 -12.05 -12.87 -12.73
CA PRO A 90 -10.87 -13.27 -13.50
C PRO A 90 -10.92 -12.79 -14.96
N GLY A 91 -9.86 -12.10 -15.40
CA GLY A 91 -9.81 -11.48 -16.74
C GLY A 91 -10.56 -10.14 -16.86
N GLY A 92 -11.35 -9.78 -15.85
CA GLY A 92 -12.12 -8.54 -15.81
C GLY A 92 -11.33 -7.31 -15.36
N LYS A 93 -11.84 -6.15 -15.79
CA LYS A 93 -11.47 -4.80 -15.35
C LYS A 93 -12.76 -3.94 -15.37
N PRO A 94 -12.83 -2.83 -14.62
CA PRO A 94 -11.85 -2.34 -13.63
C PRO A 94 -11.79 -3.19 -12.35
N TYR A 95 -10.66 -3.15 -11.64
CA TYR A 95 -10.55 -3.62 -10.26
C TYR A 95 -11.32 -2.68 -9.32
N SER A 96 -11.97 -3.28 -8.34
CA SER A 96 -12.57 -2.59 -7.19
C SER A 96 -11.75 -2.87 -5.94
N THR A 97 -11.82 -1.99 -4.96
CA THR A 97 -11.23 -2.18 -3.62
C THR A 97 -12.32 -2.31 -2.58
N THR A 98 -12.22 -3.31 -1.72
CA THR A 98 -13.09 -3.50 -0.56
C THR A 98 -12.23 -3.64 0.69
N VAL A 99 -12.65 -3.03 1.81
CA VAL A 99 -12.00 -3.25 3.11
C VAL A 99 -12.76 -4.32 3.87
N PHE A 100 -12.03 -5.34 4.33
CA PHE A 100 -12.51 -6.44 5.15
C PHE A 100 -12.13 -6.21 6.61
N ARG A 101 -13.05 -6.48 7.53
CA ARG A 101 -12.73 -6.67 8.95
C ARG A 101 -12.43 -8.15 9.17
N CYS A 102 -11.27 -8.42 9.73
CA CYS A 102 -10.74 -9.75 9.94
C CYS A 102 -10.44 -9.98 11.42
N ARG A 103 -10.58 -11.23 11.87
CA ARG A 103 -10.09 -11.70 13.17
C ARG A 103 -8.79 -12.45 12.97
N PHE A 104 -7.86 -12.27 13.91
CA PHE A 104 -6.58 -12.96 13.92
C PHE A 104 -6.23 -13.43 15.34
N ASP A 105 -6.07 -14.73 15.51
CA ASP A 105 -5.79 -15.37 16.81
C ASP A 105 -4.29 -15.61 17.05
N GLY A 106 -3.42 -15.10 16.18
CA GLY A 106 -1.98 -15.39 16.19
C GLY A 106 -1.57 -16.55 15.29
N ARG A 107 -2.52 -17.29 14.70
CA ARG A 107 -2.26 -18.41 13.77
C ARG A 107 -3.12 -18.33 12.51
N GLU A 108 -4.38 -17.95 12.64
CA GLU A 108 -5.36 -17.95 11.57
C GLU A 108 -6.02 -16.60 11.39
N LEU A 109 -6.01 -16.10 10.15
CA LEU A 109 -6.70 -14.90 9.73
C LEU A 109 -8.04 -15.29 9.09
N ARG A 110 -9.13 -14.67 9.53
CA ARG A 110 -10.49 -14.96 9.05
C ARG A 110 -11.23 -13.66 8.75
N ALA A 111 -11.82 -13.54 7.56
CA ALA A 111 -12.71 -12.45 7.21
C ALA A 111 -14.04 -12.60 7.96
N VAL A 112 -14.56 -11.50 8.53
CA VAL A 112 -15.79 -11.49 9.33
C VAL A 112 -16.88 -10.68 8.64
N GLU A 113 -16.54 -9.51 8.13
CA GLU A 113 -17.43 -8.67 7.33
C GLU A 113 -16.61 -7.78 6.40
N HIS A 114 -17.29 -7.08 5.49
CA HIS A 114 -16.66 -6.13 4.60
C HIS A 114 -17.56 -4.95 4.28
N GLY A 115 -16.93 -3.84 3.89
CA GLY A 115 -17.62 -2.66 3.38
C GLY A 115 -18.10 -2.83 1.94
N PRO A 116 -18.81 -1.81 1.39
CA PRO A 116 -19.11 -1.75 -0.03
C PRO A 116 -17.83 -1.59 -0.87
N PRO A 117 -17.81 -2.08 -2.12
CA PRO A 117 -16.68 -1.88 -3.02
C PRO A 117 -16.55 -0.42 -3.46
N LEU A 118 -15.32 0.07 -3.48
CA LEU A 118 -14.91 1.32 -4.11
C LEU A 118 -14.48 1.03 -5.54
N THR A 119 -14.94 1.83 -6.50
CA THR A 119 -14.62 1.68 -7.92
C THR A 119 -14.44 3.01 -8.62
N VAL A 120 -13.61 3.00 -9.67
CA VAL A 120 -13.56 4.05 -10.69
C VAL A 120 -13.45 3.38 -12.06
N ASN A 121 -14.20 3.87 -13.05
CA ASN A 121 -14.16 3.30 -14.41
C ASN A 121 -13.00 3.88 -15.23
N ILE A 122 -11.77 3.75 -14.72
CA ILE A 122 -10.56 4.29 -15.34
C ILE A 122 -9.53 3.17 -15.44
N LYS A 123 -9.27 2.71 -16.66
CA LYS A 123 -8.25 1.70 -16.98
C LYS A 123 -8.40 0.43 -16.11
N ARG A 124 -7.46 0.21 -15.17
CA ARG A 124 -7.48 -0.96 -14.28
C ARG A 124 -8.31 -0.73 -13.01
N GLY A 125 -8.90 0.44 -12.78
CA GLY A 125 -9.65 0.71 -11.56
C GLY A 125 -8.75 0.98 -10.35
N LEU A 126 -9.20 0.58 -9.17
CA LEU A 126 -8.53 0.85 -7.90
C LEU A 126 -7.87 -0.44 -7.38
N TYR A 127 -6.61 -0.34 -6.97
CA TYR A 127 -5.84 -1.49 -6.50
C TYR A 127 -4.74 -1.09 -5.51
N GLU A 128 -4.08 -2.09 -4.90
CA GLU A 128 -2.99 -1.93 -3.92
C GLU A 128 -3.27 -0.87 -2.84
N PRO A 129 -4.36 -1.04 -2.06
CA PRO A 129 -4.77 -0.06 -1.07
C PRO A 129 -3.90 -0.09 0.19
N SER A 130 -3.63 1.08 0.77
CA SER A 130 -3.02 1.19 2.10
C SER A 130 -3.91 1.93 3.08
N LEU A 131 -4.07 1.36 4.28
CA LEU A 131 -4.88 1.87 5.37
C LEU A 131 -4.02 2.61 6.40
N ALA A 132 -4.59 3.67 6.98
CA ALA A 132 -4.09 4.28 8.21
C ALA A 132 -5.26 4.76 9.07
N ARG A 133 -5.09 4.70 10.40
CA ARG A 133 -5.97 5.37 11.36
C ARG A 133 -5.24 6.59 11.91
N CYS A 134 -5.87 7.76 11.85
CA CYS A 134 -5.29 8.99 12.36
C CYS A 134 -6.40 9.97 12.76
N GLY A 135 -6.31 10.57 13.97
CA GLY A 135 -7.32 11.52 14.47
C GLY A 135 -8.76 10.97 14.46
N GLY A 136 -8.94 9.72 14.88
CA GLY A 136 -10.25 9.07 14.95
C GLY A 136 -10.89 8.68 13.61
N ARG A 137 -10.19 8.86 12.48
CA ARG A 137 -10.69 8.50 11.14
C ARG A 137 -9.77 7.49 10.46
N PHE A 138 -10.31 6.82 9.45
CA PHE A 138 -9.57 5.87 8.63
C PHE A 138 -9.37 6.44 7.22
N TYR A 139 -8.14 6.34 6.73
CA TYR A 139 -7.71 6.83 5.43
C TYR A 139 -7.27 5.67 4.56
N LEU A 140 -7.63 5.71 3.28
CA LEU A 140 -7.32 4.68 2.31
C LEU A 140 -6.65 5.32 1.10
N THR A 141 -5.39 4.98 0.83
CA THR A 141 -4.81 5.27 -0.49
C THR A 141 -5.28 4.22 -1.47
N LEU A 142 -5.44 4.62 -2.73
CA LEU A 142 -5.86 3.74 -3.81
C LEU A 142 -5.00 4.02 -5.04
N ARG A 143 -4.27 3.03 -5.52
CA ARG A 143 -3.49 3.13 -6.75
C ARG A 143 -4.42 3.02 -7.95
N ASN A 144 -4.18 3.87 -8.95
CA ASN A 144 -4.77 3.79 -10.28
C ASN A 144 -3.73 4.18 -11.33
N ASP A 145 -4.00 3.87 -12.60
CA ASP A 145 -3.10 4.08 -13.72
C ASP A 145 -2.86 5.55 -14.08
N ASP A 146 -3.84 6.42 -13.85
CA ASP A 146 -3.78 7.82 -14.30
C ASP A 146 -3.48 8.78 -13.15
N ARG A 147 -3.95 8.46 -11.94
CA ARG A 147 -3.77 9.31 -10.76
C ARG A 147 -3.82 8.49 -9.46
N GLY A 148 -3.21 8.99 -8.39
CA GLY A 148 -3.42 8.46 -7.04
C GLY A 148 -4.76 8.95 -6.46
N TYR A 149 -5.45 8.09 -5.71
CA TYR A 149 -6.72 8.41 -5.05
C TYR A 149 -6.63 8.24 -3.53
N VAL A 150 -7.55 8.90 -2.83
CA VAL A 150 -7.79 8.78 -1.39
C VAL A 150 -9.28 8.66 -1.09
N ALA A 151 -9.63 7.82 -0.13
CA ALA A 151 -10.96 7.77 0.46
C ALA A 151 -10.86 7.82 2.00
N VAL A 152 -11.92 8.28 2.66
CA VAL A 152 -11.97 8.41 4.13
C VAL A 152 -13.21 7.72 4.67
N SER A 153 -13.08 7.14 5.86
CA SER A 153 -14.15 6.48 6.60
C SER A 153 -14.08 6.84 8.08
N GLU A 154 -15.22 6.80 8.76
CA GLU A 154 -15.32 6.92 10.21
C GLU A 154 -15.26 5.55 10.90
N ASP A 155 -15.77 4.49 10.27
CA ASP A 155 -15.84 3.13 10.82
C ASP A 155 -14.75 2.20 10.28
N GLY A 156 -14.03 2.60 9.24
CA GLY A 156 -12.97 1.82 8.59
C GLY A 156 -13.49 0.75 7.62
N LEU A 157 -14.79 0.70 7.35
CA LEU A 157 -15.41 -0.22 6.38
C LEU A 157 -16.17 0.53 5.29
N ARG A 158 -16.96 1.54 5.65
CA ARG A 158 -17.74 2.37 4.74
C ARG A 158 -16.95 3.62 4.42
N TYR A 159 -16.26 3.58 3.28
CA TYR A 159 -15.51 4.71 2.76
C TYR A 159 -16.38 5.60 1.88
N GLY A 160 -16.15 6.91 1.95
CA GLY A 160 -16.70 7.87 0.99
C GLY A 160 -16.11 7.69 -0.42
N GLU A 161 -16.59 8.51 -1.34
CA GLU A 161 -16.16 8.46 -2.74
C GLU A 161 -14.63 8.66 -2.89
N PRO A 162 -13.94 7.83 -3.70
CA PRO A 162 -12.52 8.01 -3.99
C PRO A 162 -12.24 9.35 -4.67
N ARG A 163 -11.45 10.20 -4.02
CA ARG A 163 -11.03 11.52 -4.53
C ARG A 163 -9.62 11.47 -5.08
N PRO A 164 -9.34 12.04 -6.26
CA PRO A 164 -7.98 12.15 -6.75
C PRO A 164 -7.16 13.09 -5.86
N TRP A 165 -5.89 12.76 -5.65
CA TRP A 165 -5.02 13.63 -4.88
C TRP A 165 -4.76 14.96 -5.59
N ARG A 166 -4.80 16.02 -4.78
CA ARG A 166 -4.42 17.37 -5.15
C ARG A 166 -3.55 17.97 -4.07
N TYR A 167 -2.79 18.99 -4.43
CA TYR A 167 -2.23 19.91 -3.45
C TYR A 167 -3.32 20.85 -2.91
N ASP A 168 -2.99 21.58 -1.88
CA ASP A 168 -3.81 22.59 -1.22
C ASP A 168 -4.10 23.83 -2.08
N ASP A 169 -3.34 24.04 -3.16
CA ASP A 169 -3.63 24.99 -4.24
C ASP A 169 -4.58 24.43 -5.33
N GLY A 170 -4.99 23.16 -5.21
CA GLY A 170 -5.86 22.46 -6.16
C GLY A 170 -5.15 21.81 -7.35
N ALA A 171 -3.84 22.00 -7.52
CA ALA A 171 -3.08 21.37 -8.59
C ALA A 171 -3.00 19.84 -8.39
N GLU A 172 -2.90 19.09 -9.49
CA GLU A 172 -2.68 17.64 -9.42
C GLU A 172 -1.27 17.32 -8.91
N ILE A 173 -1.14 16.25 -8.13
CA ILE A 173 0.15 15.88 -7.52
C ILE A 173 1.09 15.12 -8.46
N GLY A 174 0.62 14.68 -9.63
CA GLY A 174 1.41 13.94 -10.61
C GLY A 174 1.76 12.49 -10.23
N ASN A 175 1.22 11.95 -9.13
CA ASN A 175 1.29 10.53 -8.78
C ASN A 175 0.40 9.69 -9.70
N TYR A 176 0.92 8.60 -10.25
CA TYR A 176 0.17 7.70 -11.11
C TYR A 176 0.84 6.33 -11.21
N ASN A 177 0.05 5.26 -11.27
CA ASN A 177 0.49 3.89 -11.53
C ASN A 177 1.63 3.38 -10.60
N THR A 178 1.68 3.91 -9.38
CA THR A 178 2.63 3.56 -8.32
C THR A 178 1.90 3.44 -6.98
N GLN A 179 2.50 2.70 -6.06
CA GLN A 179 1.99 2.55 -4.70
C GLN A 179 2.08 3.87 -3.95
N GLN A 180 1.26 3.98 -2.92
CA GLN A 180 1.22 5.11 -2.01
C GLN A 180 1.05 4.55 -0.61
N HIS A 181 1.86 5.05 0.32
CA HIS A 181 1.83 4.59 1.70
C HIS A 181 1.61 5.75 2.66
N TRP A 182 0.97 5.44 3.76
CA TRP A 182 0.78 6.36 4.86
C TRP A 182 1.96 6.30 5.81
N LEU A 183 2.32 7.46 6.34
CA LEU A 183 3.22 7.62 7.47
C LEU A 183 2.52 8.47 8.53
N THR A 184 2.59 8.05 9.78
CA THR A 184 1.97 8.77 10.91
C THR A 184 3.01 9.15 11.95
N LEU A 185 2.94 10.39 12.45
CA LEU A 185 3.70 10.89 13.59
C LEU A 185 2.72 11.53 14.58
N GLY A 186 2.28 10.76 15.57
CA GLY A 186 1.22 11.14 16.49
C GLY A 186 -0.09 11.32 15.73
N GLU A 187 -0.61 12.54 15.73
CA GLU A 187 -1.83 12.91 15.00
C GLU A 187 -1.54 13.53 13.62
N GLU A 188 -0.28 13.59 13.19
CA GLU A 188 0.09 14.06 11.86
C GLU A 188 0.06 12.88 10.88
N LEU A 189 -0.58 13.10 9.73
CA LEU A 189 -0.66 12.13 8.65
C LEU A 189 0.13 12.65 7.45
N TYR A 190 0.95 11.78 6.87
CA TYR A 190 1.75 12.07 5.71
C TYR A 190 1.51 11.03 4.62
N LEU A 191 1.60 11.47 3.36
CA LEU A 191 1.64 10.60 2.20
C LEU A 191 3.09 10.42 1.75
N VAL A 192 3.50 9.16 1.59
CA VAL A 192 4.74 8.80 0.89
C VAL A 192 4.36 8.34 -0.52
N TYR A 193 4.93 8.97 -1.54
CA TYR A 193 4.52 8.77 -2.93
C TYR A 193 5.62 9.14 -3.93
N THR A 194 5.40 8.81 -5.19
CA THR A 194 6.23 9.27 -6.33
C THR A 194 5.41 10.17 -7.24
N ARG A 195 6.04 11.08 -7.97
CA ARG A 195 5.34 11.92 -8.97
C ARG A 195 6.23 12.32 -10.14
N ARG A 196 5.58 12.77 -11.22
CA ARG A 196 6.24 13.45 -12.35
C ARG A 196 6.73 14.84 -11.98
N GLY A 197 7.50 15.47 -12.88
CA GLY A 197 7.92 16.87 -12.74
C GLY A 197 8.98 17.06 -11.66
N ALA A 198 9.88 16.09 -11.52
CA ALA A 198 11.01 16.11 -10.59
C ALA A 198 12.29 15.64 -11.28
N GLU A 199 12.45 16.04 -12.56
CA GLU A 199 13.61 15.70 -13.40
C GLU A 199 13.88 14.19 -13.52
N ASN A 200 12.80 13.40 -13.48
CA ASN A 200 12.82 11.95 -13.32
C ASN A 200 12.17 11.20 -14.49
N ASP A 201 12.05 11.83 -15.66
CA ASP A 201 11.43 11.24 -16.86
C ASP A 201 12.22 10.01 -17.38
N HIS A 202 13.51 9.94 -17.06
CA HIS A 202 14.38 8.79 -17.35
C HIS A 202 14.07 7.57 -16.46
N VAL A 203 13.32 7.76 -15.37
CA VAL A 203 12.93 6.70 -14.43
C VAL A 203 11.60 6.12 -14.86
N PHE A 204 11.55 4.80 -15.03
CA PHE A 204 10.31 4.13 -15.42
C PHE A 204 9.13 4.49 -14.50
N ARG A 205 8.09 5.09 -15.10
CA ARG A 205 6.89 5.60 -14.41
C ARG A 205 7.17 6.63 -13.31
N HIS A 206 8.29 7.34 -13.38
CA HIS A 206 8.68 8.35 -12.37
C HIS A 206 8.69 7.74 -10.96
N ARG A 207 9.15 6.48 -10.83
CA ARG A 207 9.13 5.69 -9.58
C ARG A 207 10.20 6.08 -8.56
N ALA A 208 10.89 7.19 -8.78
CA ALA A 208 11.81 7.82 -7.84
C ALA A 208 11.91 9.31 -8.22
N PRO A 209 12.21 10.22 -7.28
CA PRO A 209 12.44 9.95 -5.86
C PRO A 209 11.15 9.55 -5.12
N LEU A 210 11.29 9.10 -3.87
CA LEU A 210 10.16 9.03 -2.95
C LEU A 210 10.01 10.39 -2.26
N PHE A 211 8.81 10.96 -2.36
CA PHE A 211 8.41 12.18 -1.68
C PHE A 211 7.65 11.86 -0.40
N LEU A 212 7.69 12.79 0.55
CA LEU A 212 6.86 12.84 1.73
C LEU A 212 6.17 14.22 1.77
N ALA A 213 4.85 14.27 1.94
CA ALA A 213 4.12 15.50 2.16
C ALA A 213 3.05 15.30 3.24
N GLN A 214 2.81 16.33 4.06
CA GLN A 214 1.77 16.30 5.07
C GLN A 214 0.39 16.40 4.42
N VAL A 215 -0.58 15.70 5.01
CA VAL A 215 -1.97 15.67 4.55
C VAL A 215 -2.78 16.65 5.38
N ASP A 216 -3.45 17.57 4.70
CA ASP A 216 -4.55 18.33 5.29
C ASP A 216 -5.77 17.39 5.40
N ARG A 217 -6.03 16.90 6.61
CA ARG A 217 -7.10 15.91 6.88
C ARG A 217 -8.51 16.49 6.75
N THR A 218 -8.65 17.81 6.78
CA THR A 218 -9.95 18.49 6.65
C THR A 218 -10.28 18.70 5.18
N ARG A 219 -9.35 19.26 4.40
CA ARG A 219 -9.53 19.48 2.95
C ARG A 219 -9.30 18.22 2.10
N LEU A 220 -8.62 17.22 2.67
CA LEU A 220 -8.19 15.97 2.04
C LEU A 220 -7.31 16.22 0.82
N CYS A 221 -6.21 16.94 1.04
CA CYS A 221 -5.19 17.30 0.04
C CYS A 221 -3.79 17.26 0.67
N LEU A 222 -2.75 17.32 -0.16
CA LEU A 222 -1.37 17.47 0.31
C LEU A 222 -1.03 18.95 0.52
N ILE A 223 -0.33 19.26 1.61
CA ILE A 223 0.17 20.61 1.86
C ILE A 223 1.47 20.79 1.06
N ARG A 224 1.41 21.54 -0.05
CA ARG A 224 2.51 21.61 -1.04
C ARG A 224 3.85 22.01 -0.42
N GLU A 225 3.84 23.01 0.46
CA GLU A 225 5.07 23.53 1.10
C GLU A 225 5.79 22.52 2.00
N THR A 226 5.10 21.46 2.43
CA THR A 226 5.66 20.39 3.27
C THR A 226 6.32 19.28 2.45
N GLU A 227 6.15 19.27 1.13
CA GLU A 227 6.70 18.22 0.29
C GLU A 227 8.24 18.22 0.36
N ARG A 228 8.82 17.07 0.67
CA ARG A 228 10.27 16.85 0.69
C ARG A 228 10.61 15.56 -0.05
N VAL A 229 11.79 15.54 -0.68
CA VAL A 229 12.43 14.30 -1.13
C VAL A 229 12.84 13.51 0.12
N LEU A 230 12.25 12.34 0.31
CA LEU A 230 12.55 11.44 1.42
C LEU A 230 13.67 10.46 1.07
N ILE A 231 13.59 9.83 -0.10
CA ILE A 231 14.66 9.00 -0.66
C ILE A 231 14.98 9.53 -2.06
N PRO A 232 16.26 9.86 -2.35
CA PRO A 232 16.64 10.50 -3.60
C PRO A 232 16.46 9.59 -4.81
N GLN A 233 16.51 10.20 -5.99
CA GLN A 233 16.54 9.53 -7.27
C GLN A 233 18.02 9.33 -7.66
N ARG A 234 18.45 8.09 -8.01
CA ARG A 234 19.81 7.75 -8.51
C ARG A 234 19.84 7.01 -9.86
N GLY A 235 18.74 7.00 -10.59
CA GLY A 235 18.51 6.34 -11.89
C GLY A 235 17.49 5.21 -11.80
N ALA A 236 17.58 4.37 -10.77
CA ALA A 236 16.68 3.25 -10.54
C ALA A 236 15.30 3.68 -9.99
N GLY A 237 14.28 2.86 -10.22
CA GLY A 237 12.97 3.02 -9.60
C GLY A 237 12.92 2.49 -8.16
N LEU A 238 12.10 3.10 -7.30
CA LEU A 238 11.89 2.72 -5.88
C LEU A 238 10.43 2.30 -5.59
N GLY A 239 9.65 2.04 -6.65
CA GLY A 239 8.18 2.14 -6.62
C GLY A 239 7.40 1.06 -5.84
N ASN A 240 8.07 0.04 -5.29
CA ASN A 240 7.51 -0.83 -4.26
C ASN A 240 8.35 -0.60 -3.00
N PHE A 241 7.73 -0.11 -1.94
CA PHE A 241 8.42 0.30 -0.71
C PHE A 241 7.54 -0.01 0.51
N GLY A 242 8.16 -0.11 1.68
CA GLY A 242 7.47 -0.37 2.94
C GLY A 242 7.52 0.85 3.86
N VAL A 243 6.46 1.04 4.65
CA VAL A 243 6.46 1.99 5.76
C VAL A 243 6.17 1.24 7.05
N CYS A 244 7.01 1.45 8.05
CA CYS A 244 6.88 0.84 9.37
C CYS A 244 6.81 1.94 10.44
N GLN A 245 5.76 1.93 11.26
CA GLN A 245 5.69 2.79 12.42
C GLN A 245 6.48 2.14 13.57
N ILE A 246 7.50 2.83 14.06
CA ILE A 246 8.37 2.36 15.14
C ILE A 246 7.84 2.82 16.49
N SER A 247 7.36 4.06 16.56
CA SER A 247 6.77 4.65 17.75
C SER A 247 5.73 5.72 17.37
N PRO A 248 5.03 6.34 18.34
CA PRO A 248 4.19 7.50 18.05
C PRO A 248 4.95 8.66 17.38
N THR A 249 6.26 8.76 17.54
CA THR A 249 7.06 9.90 17.01
C THR A 249 8.09 9.48 15.96
N GLU A 250 8.10 8.22 15.54
CA GLU A 250 9.09 7.70 14.61
C GLU A 250 8.49 6.66 13.65
N SER A 251 8.75 6.85 12.36
CA SER A 251 8.39 5.92 11.29
C SER A 251 9.54 5.79 10.29
N TRP A 252 9.73 4.59 9.76
CA TRP A 252 10.77 4.30 8.78
C TRP A 252 10.17 3.96 7.42
N VAL A 253 10.81 4.44 6.37
CA VAL A 253 10.48 4.10 4.98
C VAL A 253 11.64 3.31 4.38
N ILE A 254 11.32 2.13 3.85
CA ILE A 254 12.30 1.18 3.33
C ILE A 254 12.03 0.94 1.85
N ALA A 255 13.03 1.16 1.01
CA ALA A 255 12.95 0.92 -0.42
C ALA A 255 14.26 0.33 -0.94
N SER A 256 14.19 -0.37 -2.06
CA SER A 256 15.37 -0.89 -2.75
C SER A 256 15.40 -0.37 -4.18
N GLU A 257 16.59 -0.06 -4.67
CA GLU A 257 16.80 0.34 -6.05
C GLU A 257 16.48 -0.84 -6.99
N TRP A 258 15.40 -0.71 -7.77
CA TRP A 258 15.11 -1.65 -8.83
C TRP A 258 15.95 -1.27 -10.05
N MET A 259 17.05 -2.00 -10.26
CA MET A 259 18.08 -1.76 -11.29
C MET A 259 17.57 -1.98 -12.73
N GLN A 260 16.56 -1.19 -13.10
CA GLN A 260 15.93 -1.12 -14.40
C GLN A 260 15.57 0.34 -14.75
N PRO A 261 15.70 0.74 -16.03
CA PRO A 261 16.29 -0.04 -17.11
C PRO A 261 17.82 -0.15 -16.98
N LYS A 262 18.43 -1.04 -17.77
CA LYS A 262 19.89 -1.15 -17.88
C LYS A 262 20.51 0.23 -18.10
N GLY A 263 21.56 0.57 -17.36
CA GLY A 263 22.23 1.86 -17.44
C GLY A 263 21.72 2.89 -16.43
N SER A 264 20.85 2.51 -15.49
CA SER A 264 20.47 3.36 -14.35
C SER A 264 21.68 3.81 -13.51
N GLU A 265 22.74 3.01 -13.50
CA GLU A 265 24.00 3.26 -12.78
C GLU A 265 24.67 4.57 -13.18
N LYS A 266 24.45 5.05 -14.41
CA LYS A 266 25.01 6.33 -14.89
C LYS A 266 24.48 7.54 -14.11
N HIS A 267 23.35 7.38 -13.43
CA HIS A 267 22.74 8.39 -12.54
C HIS A 267 23.12 8.16 -11.06
N GLY A 268 23.91 7.13 -10.77
CA GLY A 268 24.45 6.84 -9.45
C GLY A 268 23.93 5.58 -8.78
N SER A 269 22.89 4.91 -9.28
CA SER A 269 22.30 3.72 -8.64
C SER A 269 23.27 2.55 -8.61
N ASP A 270 23.27 1.83 -7.50
CA ASP A 270 24.20 0.74 -7.18
C ASP A 270 23.51 -0.44 -6.47
N ASN A 271 22.19 -0.55 -6.63
CA ASN A 271 21.33 -1.57 -6.00
C ASN A 271 21.22 -1.39 -4.47
N SER A 272 21.31 -0.14 -4.00
CA SER A 272 21.20 0.20 -2.58
C SER A 272 19.83 -0.14 -1.98
N VAL A 273 19.85 -0.51 -0.70
CA VAL A 273 18.66 -0.56 0.16
C VAL A 273 18.67 0.70 1.03
N TRP A 274 17.62 1.49 0.90
CA TRP A 274 17.41 2.73 1.63
C TRP A 274 16.55 2.48 2.86
N ILE A 275 16.97 3.05 3.99
CA ILE A 275 16.18 3.12 5.22
C ILE A 275 16.12 4.60 5.62
N ALA A 276 15.00 5.25 5.33
CA ALA A 276 14.78 6.65 5.68
C ALA A 276 13.99 6.75 6.99
N LYS A 277 14.63 7.30 8.03
CA LYS A 277 13.98 7.59 9.32
C LYS A 277 13.28 8.95 9.24
N VAL A 278 12.00 8.97 9.57
CA VAL A 278 11.23 10.19 9.78
C VAL A 278 10.81 10.24 11.24
N ALA A 279 11.20 11.29 11.95
CA ALA A 279 10.89 11.44 13.36
C ALA A 279 10.52 12.89 13.70
N ARG A 280 9.59 13.05 14.63
CA ARG A 280 9.32 14.34 15.26
C ARG A 280 10.45 14.63 16.26
N ARG A 281 10.96 15.85 16.23
CA ARG A 281 11.96 16.33 17.21
C ARG A 281 11.32 16.48 18.59
#